data_AF-A0AAU3PFI6-F1
#
_entry.id   AF-A0AAU3PFI6-F1
#
_cell.length_a   1.000
_cell.length_b   1.000
_cell.length_c   1.000
_cell.angle_alpha   90.00
_cell.angle_beta   90.00
_cell.angle_gamma   90.00
#
_symmetry.space_group_name_H-M   'P 1'
#
loop_
_entity.id
_entity.type
_entity.pdbx_description
1 polymer ?
#
loop_
_entity_poly.entity_id
_entity_poly.type
_entity_poly.pdbx_seq_one_letter_code
_entity_poly.pdbx_strand_id
1 'polypeptide(L)'
;MFTTQDEWDRGYTQGRRYRPLTDAERTLLDTHLPPAGEALALDVGCGTGELAAHLSSSGYTVDAVDWSETALAEARNRHGGAARWLRLDIEGDDGASLNAGGYDLITLRLVAPFLTYRDRSLDVLGHRLRPGGALVLITPLAADTPAERRGIALAEDELARLHSRWAAAERHDADGLVFLVLRGPRQDEAAPHVAAQGNPSCAHSGEEAAARREHHFHLMAPYYGQVESGRKTIEVRVATPQKAAVKVGDAIVFHDRDSEREVDVIVKRISSYASFEDLLSAEDADRIDPDGPREELLLTLRAIYPTAKEALGPLAFEFDHSPARPGRPMPMTPTQYAQTVPHHTVYGCLYVRDEHDRPVQLRSVYGSRLWQFPGGNLDTQGEDPLQTARREAVEETGLELGLEEPRLLLTHFLHAGPRMPLNKVGLIFDGGRLTADQLRRIRLDPAEHDIWAVHDLVDWQELMAPRDYARLDAVEHARRGEGPAYLITHT
;
A
#
# COMPACT_ATOMS: atom_id res chain seq x y z
N MET A 1 -3.41 10.87 -12.62
CA MET A 1 -4.33 9.87 -12.05
C MET A 1 -5.34 10.65 -11.25
N PHE A 2 -6.64 10.59 -11.59
CA PHE A 2 -7.67 11.42 -10.95
C PHE A 2 -7.95 10.88 -9.55
N THR A 3 -7.93 11.74 -8.54
CA THR A 3 -7.99 11.33 -7.13
C THR A 3 -9.08 12.07 -6.35
N THR A 4 -9.89 12.90 -7.01
CA THR A 4 -10.95 13.69 -6.35
C THR A 4 -12.25 13.73 -7.16
N GLN A 5 -13.38 13.88 -6.47
CA GLN A 5 -14.71 14.07 -7.06
C GLN A 5 -14.74 15.22 -8.09
N ASP A 6 -14.17 16.37 -7.73
CA ASP A 6 -14.14 17.58 -8.57
C ASP A 6 -13.47 17.35 -9.94
N GLU A 7 -12.46 16.49 -9.99
CA GLU A 7 -11.77 16.16 -11.25
C GLU A 7 -12.65 15.31 -12.18
N TRP A 8 -13.44 14.39 -11.62
CA TRP A 8 -14.39 13.59 -12.38
C TRP A 8 -15.55 14.45 -12.89
N ASP A 9 -16.15 15.27 -12.03
CA ASP A 9 -17.23 16.20 -12.41
C ASP A 9 -16.79 17.17 -13.50
N ARG A 10 -15.58 17.75 -13.37
CA ARG A 10 -15.00 18.63 -14.39
C ARG A 10 -14.78 17.89 -15.70
N GLY A 11 -14.29 16.65 -15.66
CA GLY A 11 -14.10 15.80 -16.83
C GLY A 11 -15.40 15.60 -17.61
N TYR A 12 -16.47 15.16 -16.95
CA TYR A 12 -17.78 14.96 -17.59
C TYR A 12 -18.37 16.26 -18.14
N THR A 13 -18.29 17.36 -17.37
CA THR A 13 -18.73 18.70 -17.78
C THR A 13 -18.02 19.18 -19.05
N GLN A 14 -16.72 18.88 -19.17
CA GLN A 14 -15.91 19.22 -20.35
C GLN A 14 -16.11 18.25 -21.53
N GLY A 15 -17.09 17.36 -21.46
CA GLY A 15 -17.44 16.44 -22.54
C GLY A 15 -16.54 15.22 -22.64
N ARG A 16 -15.76 14.88 -21.60
CA ARG A 16 -14.99 13.63 -21.59
C ARG A 16 -15.95 12.45 -21.69
N ARG A 17 -15.61 11.48 -22.54
CA ARG A 17 -16.35 10.23 -22.73
C ARG A 17 -15.40 9.05 -22.59
N TYR A 18 -15.94 7.95 -22.11
CA TYR A 18 -15.23 6.68 -21.93
C TYR A 18 -15.65 5.70 -23.02
N ARG A 19 -14.97 4.56 -23.08
CA ARG A 19 -15.25 3.53 -24.10
C ARG A 19 -16.74 3.12 -24.01
N PRO A 20 -17.52 3.24 -25.11
CA PRO A 20 -18.92 2.80 -25.13
C PRO A 20 -19.05 1.31 -24.81
N LEU A 21 -20.20 0.89 -24.30
CA LEU A 21 -20.49 -0.53 -24.05
C LEU A 21 -20.60 -1.29 -25.38
N THR A 22 -19.74 -2.29 -25.60
CA THR A 22 -19.71 -3.04 -26.87
C THR A 22 -20.66 -4.23 -26.90
N ASP A 23 -20.93 -4.74 -28.11
CA ASP A 23 -21.76 -5.94 -28.29
C ASP A 23 -21.10 -7.20 -27.70
N ALA A 24 -19.76 -7.27 -27.68
CA ALA A 24 -19.04 -8.36 -27.02
C ALA A 24 -19.29 -8.36 -25.50
N GLU A 25 -19.21 -7.19 -24.86
CA GLU A 25 -19.51 -7.03 -23.43
C GLU A 25 -20.97 -7.42 -23.13
N ARG A 26 -21.92 -6.94 -23.93
CA ARG A 26 -23.35 -7.27 -23.81
C ARG A 26 -23.60 -8.77 -23.92
N THR A 27 -23.03 -9.39 -24.97
CA THR A 27 -23.20 -10.83 -25.22
C THR A 27 -22.65 -11.67 -24.07
N LEU A 28 -21.49 -11.30 -23.52
CA LEU A 28 -20.91 -12.01 -22.37
C LEU A 28 -21.76 -11.88 -21.11
N LEU A 29 -22.30 -10.69 -20.83
CA LEU A 29 -23.22 -10.48 -19.71
C LEU A 29 -24.49 -11.33 -19.87
N ASP A 30 -25.16 -11.24 -21.01
CA ASP A 30 -26.41 -11.98 -21.27
C ASP A 30 -26.19 -13.51 -21.26
N THR A 31 -25.03 -13.98 -21.72
CA THR A 31 -24.72 -15.41 -21.81
C THR A 31 -24.30 -16.01 -20.47
N HIS A 32 -23.39 -15.35 -19.75
CA HIS A 32 -22.79 -15.92 -18.53
C HIS A 32 -23.54 -15.53 -17.25
N LEU A 33 -24.34 -14.46 -17.32
CA LEU A 33 -24.99 -13.84 -16.17
C LEU A 33 -26.46 -13.47 -16.47
N PRO A 34 -27.29 -14.42 -16.96
CA PRO A 34 -28.71 -14.16 -17.12
C PRO A 34 -29.39 -14.00 -15.74
N PRO A 35 -30.29 -13.03 -15.56
CA PRO A 35 -31.00 -12.87 -14.30
C PRO A 35 -31.94 -14.06 -14.05
N ALA A 36 -32.01 -14.49 -12.79
CA ALA A 36 -32.94 -15.52 -12.33
C ALA A 36 -33.94 -14.91 -11.34
N GLY A 37 -35.23 -14.94 -11.68
CA GLY A 37 -36.28 -14.35 -10.83
C GLY A 37 -36.12 -12.84 -10.66
N GLU A 38 -36.42 -12.32 -9.47
CA GLU A 38 -36.26 -10.90 -9.12
C GLU A 38 -34.78 -10.59 -8.77
N ALA A 39 -33.91 -10.68 -9.78
CA ALA A 39 -32.47 -10.52 -9.63
C ALA A 39 -32.06 -9.05 -9.48
N LEU A 40 -31.16 -8.77 -8.54
CA LEU A 40 -30.61 -7.44 -8.30
C LEU A 40 -29.19 -7.30 -8.84
N ALA A 41 -28.90 -6.17 -9.47
CA ALA A 41 -27.55 -5.81 -9.89
C ALA A 41 -27.07 -4.51 -9.26
N LEU A 42 -25.77 -4.43 -8.95
CA LEU A 42 -25.06 -3.21 -8.57
C LEU A 42 -24.02 -2.87 -9.64
N ASP A 43 -24.15 -1.69 -10.27
CA ASP A 43 -23.13 -1.17 -11.19
C ASP A 43 -22.28 -0.11 -10.49
N VAL A 44 -21.01 -0.43 -10.23
CA VAL A 44 -20.07 0.43 -9.50
C VAL A 44 -19.24 1.26 -10.47
N GLY A 45 -19.25 2.58 -10.27
CA GLY A 45 -18.68 3.55 -11.19
C GLY A 45 -19.44 3.56 -12.52
N CYS A 46 -20.77 3.65 -12.44
CA CYS A 46 -21.67 3.48 -13.59
C CYS A 46 -21.51 4.56 -14.68
N GLY A 47 -20.82 5.66 -14.38
CA GLY A 47 -20.63 6.79 -15.27
C GLY A 47 -21.96 7.31 -15.80
N THR A 48 -22.09 7.38 -17.13
CA THR A 48 -23.32 7.85 -17.80
C THR A 48 -24.39 6.77 -17.98
N GLY A 49 -24.22 5.58 -17.37
CA GLY A 49 -25.28 4.60 -17.17
C GLY A 49 -25.55 3.59 -18.29
N GLU A 50 -24.65 3.45 -19.29
CA GLU A 50 -24.87 2.53 -20.42
C GLU A 50 -24.95 1.05 -19.99
N LEU A 51 -24.10 0.63 -19.04
CA LEU A 51 -24.09 -0.73 -18.50
C LEU A 51 -25.29 -0.99 -17.61
N ALA A 52 -25.56 -0.11 -16.64
CA ALA A 52 -26.77 -0.15 -15.83
C ALA A 52 -28.07 -0.27 -16.66
N ALA A 53 -28.18 0.51 -17.75
CA ALA A 53 -29.33 0.44 -18.65
C ALA A 53 -29.44 -0.90 -19.37
N HIS A 54 -28.31 -1.49 -19.77
CA HIS A 54 -28.29 -2.82 -20.37
C HIS A 54 -28.74 -3.90 -19.37
N LEU A 55 -28.18 -3.91 -18.16
CA LEU A 55 -28.56 -4.86 -17.11
C LEU A 55 -30.06 -4.78 -16.80
N SER A 56 -30.61 -3.57 -16.75
CA SER A 56 -32.06 -3.34 -16.60
C SER A 56 -32.85 -3.97 -17.74
N SER A 57 -32.43 -3.74 -18.99
CA SER A 57 -33.09 -4.33 -20.17
C SER A 57 -33.00 -5.86 -20.23
N SER A 58 -31.95 -6.45 -19.65
CA SER A 58 -31.78 -7.89 -19.55
C SER A 58 -32.60 -8.51 -18.41
N GLY A 59 -33.20 -7.69 -17.53
CA GLY A 59 -34.16 -8.13 -16.51
C GLY A 59 -33.73 -7.91 -15.05
N TYR A 60 -32.59 -7.26 -14.80
CA TYR A 60 -32.17 -6.92 -13.44
C TYR A 60 -32.90 -5.69 -12.89
N THR A 61 -33.15 -5.68 -11.58
CA THR A 61 -33.40 -4.44 -10.85
C THR A 61 -32.04 -3.86 -10.44
N VAL A 62 -31.72 -2.64 -10.91
CA VAL A 62 -30.35 -2.11 -10.86
C VAL A 62 -30.21 -0.97 -9.87
N ASP A 63 -29.23 -1.08 -8.97
CA ASP A 63 -28.62 0.05 -8.28
C ASP A 63 -27.36 0.46 -9.06
N ALA A 64 -27.22 1.74 -9.40
CA ALA A 64 -26.09 2.25 -10.15
C ALA A 64 -25.43 3.38 -9.36
N VAL A 65 -24.15 3.22 -9.05
CA VAL A 65 -23.41 4.14 -8.19
C VAL A 65 -22.23 4.78 -8.90
N ASP A 66 -22.04 6.07 -8.67
CA ASP A 66 -20.87 6.82 -9.13
C ASP A 66 -20.55 7.93 -8.13
N TRP A 67 -19.28 8.33 -8.07
CA TRP A 67 -18.85 9.43 -7.21
C TRP A 67 -19.18 10.79 -7.85
N SER A 68 -19.26 10.87 -9.18
CA SER A 68 -19.57 12.10 -9.93
C SER A 68 -21.07 12.36 -10.02
N GLU A 69 -21.54 13.43 -9.39
CA GLU A 69 -22.94 13.86 -9.53
C GLU A 69 -23.25 14.30 -10.98
N THR A 70 -22.24 14.84 -11.69
CA THR A 70 -22.37 15.21 -13.10
C THR A 70 -22.65 14.00 -13.98
N ALA A 71 -21.93 12.89 -13.76
CA ALA A 71 -22.16 11.64 -14.49
C ALA A 71 -23.56 11.08 -14.21
N LEU A 72 -23.97 11.07 -12.95
CA LEU A 72 -25.30 10.59 -12.53
C LEU A 72 -26.44 11.46 -13.07
N ALA A 73 -26.26 12.77 -13.14
CA ALA A 73 -27.24 13.66 -13.76
C ALA A 73 -27.43 13.34 -15.24
N GLU A 74 -26.33 13.08 -15.97
CA GLU A 74 -26.39 12.66 -17.38
C GLU A 74 -27.02 11.27 -17.53
N ALA A 75 -26.69 10.33 -16.65
CA ALA A 75 -27.27 8.99 -16.63
C ALA A 75 -28.79 9.01 -16.39
N ARG A 76 -29.26 9.79 -15.40
CA ARG A 76 -30.69 10.00 -15.13
C ARG A 76 -31.41 10.58 -16.34
N ASN A 77 -30.78 11.52 -17.04
CA ASN A 77 -31.40 12.17 -18.19
C ASN A 77 -31.51 11.21 -19.41
N ARG A 78 -30.52 10.34 -19.60
CA ARG A 78 -30.50 9.38 -20.72
C ARG A 78 -31.31 8.12 -20.48
N HIS A 79 -31.22 7.58 -19.26
CA HIS A 79 -31.67 6.23 -18.94
C HIS A 79 -32.76 6.20 -17.87
N GLY A 80 -33.15 7.34 -17.31
CA GLY A 80 -34.37 7.51 -16.51
C GLY A 80 -34.55 6.43 -15.44
N GLY A 81 -35.66 5.70 -15.53
CA GLY A 81 -36.03 4.64 -14.59
C GLY A 81 -35.30 3.30 -14.75
N ALA A 82 -34.25 3.21 -15.58
CA ALA A 82 -33.50 1.96 -15.76
C ALA A 82 -32.75 1.52 -14.49
N ALA A 83 -32.36 2.45 -13.63
CA ALA A 83 -31.67 2.14 -12.39
C ALA A 83 -32.04 3.12 -11.27
N ARG A 84 -31.75 2.73 -10.03
CA ARG A 84 -31.65 3.65 -8.90
C ARG A 84 -30.25 4.25 -8.88
N TRP A 85 -30.17 5.52 -9.26
CA TRP A 85 -28.90 6.27 -9.39
C TRP A 85 -28.48 6.90 -8.06
N LEU A 86 -27.40 6.41 -7.46
CA LEU A 86 -26.93 6.84 -6.14
C LEU A 86 -25.54 7.46 -6.24
N ARG A 87 -25.37 8.63 -5.61
CA ARG A 87 -24.05 9.24 -5.44
C ARG A 87 -23.37 8.58 -4.24
N LEU A 88 -22.29 7.85 -4.49
CA LEU A 88 -21.57 7.09 -3.47
C LEU A 88 -20.08 7.04 -3.81
N ASP A 89 -19.23 7.34 -2.84
CA ASP A 89 -17.83 6.92 -2.88
C ASP A 89 -17.74 5.47 -2.40
N ILE A 90 -17.43 4.54 -3.31
CA ILE A 90 -17.43 3.11 -2.98
C ILE A 90 -16.33 2.71 -1.98
N GLU A 91 -15.28 3.52 -1.82
CA GLU A 91 -14.20 3.26 -0.86
C GLU A 91 -14.39 4.01 0.47
N GLY A 92 -15.03 5.18 0.43
CA GLY A 92 -15.17 6.09 1.57
C GLY A 92 -16.49 5.96 2.33
N ASP A 93 -17.59 5.62 1.66
CA ASP A 93 -18.92 5.56 2.26
C ASP A 93 -19.26 4.16 2.80
N ASP A 94 -20.10 4.08 3.84
CA ASP A 94 -20.50 2.81 4.49
C ASP A 94 -21.46 1.93 3.67
N GLY A 95 -21.94 2.45 2.54
CA GLY A 95 -22.89 1.77 1.65
C GLY A 95 -24.26 1.52 2.30
N ALA A 96 -24.67 2.31 3.30
CA ALA A 96 -25.99 2.20 3.93
C ALA A 96 -27.16 2.47 2.96
N SER A 97 -26.91 3.19 1.86
CA SER A 97 -27.90 3.46 0.80
C SER A 97 -28.14 2.26 -0.14
N LEU A 98 -27.22 1.29 -0.14
CA LEU A 98 -27.28 0.09 -0.97
C LEU A 98 -28.30 -0.92 -0.43
N ASN A 99 -28.68 -1.89 -1.25
CA ASN A 99 -29.63 -2.92 -0.86
C ASN A 99 -29.03 -3.82 0.23
N ALA A 100 -29.65 -3.81 1.42
CA ALA A 100 -29.20 -4.60 2.56
C ALA A 100 -29.31 -6.13 2.32
N GLY A 101 -30.18 -6.56 1.41
CA GLY A 101 -30.36 -7.95 1.02
C GLY A 101 -29.35 -8.47 -0.01
N GLY A 102 -28.35 -7.65 -0.37
CA GLY A 102 -27.30 -8.01 -1.33
C GLY A 102 -27.74 -8.04 -2.79
N TYR A 103 -26.82 -8.44 -3.66
CA TYR A 103 -26.96 -8.41 -5.12
C TYR A 103 -26.65 -9.77 -5.75
N ASP A 104 -27.31 -10.09 -6.84
CA ASP A 104 -27.05 -11.28 -7.66
C ASP A 104 -25.91 -11.03 -8.65
N LEU A 105 -25.69 -9.76 -9.01
CA LEU A 105 -24.61 -9.32 -9.89
C LEU A 105 -23.99 -8.00 -9.39
N ILE A 106 -22.67 -7.91 -9.35
CA ILE A 106 -21.94 -6.65 -9.14
C ILE A 106 -20.99 -6.42 -10.30
N THR A 107 -21.03 -5.26 -10.95
CA THR A 107 -20.16 -4.94 -12.09
C THR A 107 -19.21 -3.79 -11.76
N LEU A 108 -17.95 -3.93 -12.17
CA LEU A 108 -16.94 -2.88 -12.16
C LEU A 108 -16.35 -2.76 -13.56
N ARG A 109 -16.82 -1.79 -14.33
CA ARG A 109 -16.38 -1.59 -15.72
C ARG A 109 -15.48 -0.37 -15.84
N LEU A 110 -14.21 -0.59 -16.15
CA LEU A 110 -13.16 0.45 -16.29
C LEU A 110 -12.92 1.26 -15.01
N VAL A 111 -13.23 0.67 -13.85
CA VAL A 111 -13.18 1.35 -12.54
C VAL A 111 -12.00 0.88 -11.69
N ALA A 112 -11.65 -0.41 -11.73
CA ALA A 112 -10.67 -0.98 -10.80
C ALA A 112 -9.29 -0.28 -10.77
N PRO A 113 -8.71 0.22 -11.88
CA PRO A 113 -7.46 0.98 -11.84
C PRO A 113 -7.53 2.27 -11.01
N PHE A 114 -8.72 2.80 -10.76
CA PHE A 114 -8.95 4.04 -10.03
C PHE A 114 -9.31 3.82 -8.54
N LEU A 115 -9.44 2.57 -8.10
CA LEU A 115 -9.65 2.23 -6.69
C LEU A 115 -8.31 2.27 -5.94
N THR A 116 -8.25 3.04 -4.85
CA THR A 116 -7.08 3.20 -3.98
C THR A 116 -6.83 1.94 -3.15
N TYR A 117 -7.91 1.35 -2.62
CA TYR A 117 -7.91 0.15 -1.78
C TYR A 117 -8.62 -1.02 -2.49
N ARG A 118 -8.37 -1.18 -3.80
CA ARG A 118 -9.03 -2.12 -4.72
C ARG A 118 -9.33 -3.50 -4.13
N ASP A 119 -8.33 -4.15 -3.55
CA ASP A 119 -8.46 -5.49 -2.96
C ASP A 119 -9.52 -5.53 -1.86
N ARG A 120 -9.46 -4.58 -0.92
CA ARG A 120 -10.46 -4.42 0.14
C ARG A 120 -11.84 -4.10 -0.44
N SER A 121 -11.91 -3.19 -1.42
CA SER A 121 -13.16 -2.78 -2.05
C SER A 121 -13.85 -3.97 -2.75
N LEU A 122 -13.08 -4.82 -3.43
CA LEU A 122 -13.59 -6.05 -4.06
C LEU A 122 -14.01 -7.10 -3.04
N ASP A 123 -13.31 -7.23 -1.90
CA ASP A 123 -13.72 -8.12 -0.81
C ASP A 123 -15.04 -7.65 -0.20
N VAL A 124 -15.18 -6.35 0.11
CA VAL A 124 -16.42 -5.75 0.66
C VAL A 124 -17.59 -5.89 -0.32
N LEU A 125 -17.36 -5.67 -1.61
CA LEU A 125 -18.37 -5.90 -2.65
C LEU A 125 -18.73 -7.39 -2.75
N GLY A 126 -17.75 -8.28 -2.65
CA GLY A 126 -17.98 -9.73 -2.60
C GLY A 126 -18.91 -10.14 -1.46
N HIS A 127 -18.77 -9.55 -0.28
CA HIS A 127 -19.67 -9.80 0.87
C HIS A 127 -21.11 -9.31 0.65
N ARG A 128 -21.33 -8.44 -0.34
CA ARG A 128 -22.68 -7.99 -0.74
C ARG A 128 -23.30 -8.90 -1.81
N LEU A 129 -22.61 -9.94 -2.27
CA LEU A 129 -23.21 -10.93 -3.17
C LEU A 129 -24.15 -11.85 -2.42
N ARG A 130 -25.32 -12.09 -3.00
CA ARG A 130 -26.22 -13.18 -2.62
C ARG A 130 -25.58 -14.53 -2.93
N PRO A 131 -25.98 -15.61 -2.26
CA PRO A 131 -25.56 -16.96 -2.61
C PRO A 131 -25.77 -17.24 -4.12
N GLY A 132 -24.71 -17.63 -4.82
CA GLY A 132 -24.74 -17.87 -6.27
C GLY A 132 -24.52 -16.63 -7.15
N GLY A 133 -24.44 -15.45 -6.54
CA GLY A 133 -24.14 -14.20 -7.24
C GLY A 133 -22.71 -14.13 -7.79
N ALA A 134 -22.47 -13.16 -8.66
CA ALA A 134 -21.16 -12.95 -9.28
C ALA A 134 -20.72 -11.50 -9.24
N LEU A 135 -19.41 -11.29 -9.15
CA LEU A 135 -18.76 -10.02 -9.39
C LEU A 135 -18.06 -10.07 -10.76
N VAL A 136 -18.25 -9.03 -11.57
CA VAL A 136 -17.64 -8.92 -12.89
C VAL A 136 -16.71 -7.72 -12.94
N LEU A 137 -15.47 -7.99 -13.31
CA LEU A 137 -14.48 -6.97 -13.57
C LEU A 137 -14.25 -6.87 -15.08
N ILE A 138 -14.43 -5.68 -15.65
CA ILE A 138 -14.15 -5.39 -17.06
C ILE A 138 -13.08 -4.32 -17.15
N THR A 139 -11.89 -4.66 -17.62
CA THR A 139 -10.69 -3.80 -17.49
C THR A 139 -9.72 -4.02 -18.65
N PRO A 140 -8.96 -3.00 -19.11
CA PRO A 140 -7.88 -3.25 -20.06
C PRO A 140 -6.70 -3.93 -19.34
N LEU A 141 -5.94 -4.71 -20.09
CA LEU A 141 -4.72 -5.36 -19.62
C LEU A 141 -3.50 -4.49 -19.90
N ALA A 142 -2.60 -4.34 -18.92
CA ALA A 142 -1.43 -3.48 -19.03
C ALA A 142 -0.46 -3.93 -20.14
N ALA A 143 -0.43 -5.23 -20.46
CA ALA A 143 0.37 -5.78 -21.55
C ALA A 143 -0.10 -5.31 -22.93
N ASP A 144 -1.41 -5.12 -23.10
CA ASP A 144 -2.06 -4.72 -24.36
C ASP A 144 -2.34 -3.21 -24.43
N THR A 145 -1.95 -2.47 -23.39
CA THR A 145 -2.18 -1.03 -23.27
C THR A 145 -0.87 -0.25 -23.50
N PRO A 146 -0.88 0.79 -24.36
CA PRO A 146 0.28 1.67 -24.55
C PRO A 146 0.82 2.21 -23.22
N ALA A 147 2.13 2.38 -23.12
CA ALA A 147 2.82 2.69 -21.86
C ALA A 147 2.24 3.91 -21.14
N GLU A 148 1.92 4.96 -21.91
CA GLU A 148 1.31 6.22 -21.46
C GLU A 148 -0.11 6.06 -20.89
N ARG A 149 -0.77 4.93 -21.14
CA ARG A 149 -2.13 4.62 -20.67
C ARG A 149 -2.16 3.45 -19.69
N ARG A 150 -1.03 2.89 -19.27
CA ARG A 150 -1.02 1.74 -18.32
C ARG A 150 -1.65 2.06 -16.97
N GLY A 151 -1.68 3.33 -16.56
CA GLY A 151 -2.37 3.76 -15.33
C GLY A 151 -3.90 3.59 -15.35
N ILE A 152 -4.49 3.18 -16.48
CA ILE A 152 -5.91 2.82 -16.59
C ILE A 152 -6.12 1.33 -16.86
N ALA A 153 -5.10 0.48 -16.64
CA ALA A 153 -5.10 -0.94 -16.92
C ALA A 153 -4.56 -1.75 -15.74
N LEU A 154 -4.88 -3.05 -15.72
CA LEU A 154 -4.41 -4.00 -14.70
C LEU A 154 -3.35 -4.93 -15.28
N ALA A 155 -2.34 -5.28 -14.48
CA ALA A 155 -1.34 -6.28 -14.83
C ALA A 155 -1.84 -7.71 -14.60
N GLU A 156 -1.21 -8.68 -15.27
CA GLU A 156 -1.58 -10.11 -15.15
C GLU A 156 -1.44 -10.65 -13.73
N ASP A 157 -0.41 -10.22 -13.00
CA ASP A 157 -0.19 -10.64 -11.62
C ASP A 157 -1.25 -10.06 -10.67
N GLU A 158 -1.76 -8.85 -10.95
CA GLU A 158 -2.89 -8.26 -10.23
C GLU A 158 -4.16 -9.08 -10.46
N LEU A 159 -4.46 -9.47 -11.69
CA LEU A 159 -5.60 -10.34 -12.00
C LEU A 159 -5.45 -11.72 -11.35
N ALA A 160 -4.26 -12.32 -11.40
CA ALA A 160 -4.00 -13.61 -10.77
C ALA A 160 -4.20 -13.58 -9.24
N ARG A 161 -3.83 -12.47 -8.57
CA ARG A 161 -4.13 -12.26 -7.15
C ARG A 161 -5.62 -12.15 -6.86
N LEU A 162 -6.38 -11.49 -7.74
CA LEU A 162 -7.84 -11.45 -7.60
C LEU A 162 -8.45 -12.84 -7.77
N HIS A 163 -7.99 -13.64 -8.73
CA HIS A 163 -8.48 -15.01 -8.93
C HIS A 163 -8.32 -15.88 -7.67
N SER A 164 -7.21 -15.76 -6.93
CA SER A 164 -6.94 -16.63 -5.78
C SER A 164 -7.91 -16.41 -4.61
N ARG A 165 -8.60 -15.27 -4.58
CA ARG A 165 -9.60 -14.91 -3.55
C ARG A 165 -11.01 -15.39 -3.83
N TRP A 166 -11.24 -16.01 -4.98
CA TRP A 166 -12.57 -16.47 -5.39
C TRP A 166 -12.54 -17.97 -5.63
N ALA A 167 -13.66 -18.64 -5.35
CA ALA A 167 -13.80 -20.07 -5.51
C ALA A 167 -13.71 -20.44 -7.00
N ALA A 168 -14.31 -19.62 -7.85
CA ALA A 168 -14.24 -19.74 -9.30
C ALA A 168 -13.97 -18.37 -9.94
N ALA A 169 -13.17 -18.40 -11.01
CA ALA A 169 -12.82 -17.24 -11.82
C ALA A 169 -12.82 -17.66 -13.30
N GLU A 170 -13.70 -17.06 -14.10
CA GLU A 170 -13.83 -17.31 -15.54
C GLU A 170 -13.40 -16.06 -16.31
N ARG A 171 -12.43 -16.20 -17.20
CA ARG A 171 -11.86 -15.10 -17.97
C ARG A 171 -12.27 -15.20 -19.44
N HIS A 172 -12.74 -14.09 -19.98
CA HIS A 172 -13.13 -13.91 -21.37
C HIS A 172 -12.47 -12.64 -21.95
N ASP A 173 -12.40 -12.56 -23.28
CA ASP A 173 -12.03 -11.35 -24.00
C ASP A 173 -13.30 -10.61 -24.44
N ALA A 174 -13.35 -9.30 -24.17
CA ALA A 174 -14.40 -8.41 -24.60
C ALA A 174 -13.79 -7.27 -25.44
N ASP A 175 -13.51 -7.56 -26.71
CA ASP A 175 -12.89 -6.63 -27.66
C ASP A 175 -11.56 -6.05 -27.12
N GLY A 176 -10.68 -6.92 -26.61
CA GLY A 176 -9.40 -6.54 -26.02
C GLY A 176 -9.48 -5.98 -24.59
N LEU A 177 -10.64 -6.06 -23.94
CA LEU A 177 -10.77 -5.92 -22.48
C LEU A 177 -10.80 -7.31 -21.85
N VAL A 178 -10.17 -7.42 -20.68
CA VAL A 178 -10.38 -8.59 -19.81
C VAL A 178 -11.77 -8.49 -19.23
N PHE A 179 -12.58 -9.50 -19.46
CA PHE A 179 -13.88 -9.71 -18.81
C PHE A 179 -13.73 -10.88 -17.84
N LEU A 180 -13.74 -10.58 -16.55
CA LEU A 180 -13.47 -11.55 -15.50
C LEU A 180 -14.70 -11.72 -14.62
N VAL A 181 -15.27 -12.92 -14.64
CA VAL A 181 -16.40 -13.33 -13.80
C VAL A 181 -15.86 -14.04 -12.57
N LEU A 182 -16.19 -13.54 -11.39
CA LEU A 182 -15.75 -14.05 -10.10
C LEU A 182 -16.96 -14.55 -9.30
N ARG A 183 -16.88 -15.78 -8.79
CA ARG A 183 -17.97 -16.42 -8.03
C ARG A 183 -17.46 -17.09 -6.76
N GLY A 184 -18.31 -17.05 -5.74
CA GLY A 184 -18.00 -17.61 -4.42
C GLY A 184 -16.78 -16.91 -3.83
N PRO A 185 -16.91 -15.66 -3.35
CA PRO A 185 -15.79 -15.00 -2.68
C PRO A 185 -15.34 -15.95 -1.57
N ARG A 186 -14.06 -16.31 -1.58
CA ARG A 186 -13.50 -17.16 -0.54
C ARG A 186 -13.49 -16.31 0.71
N GLN A 187 -14.43 -16.57 1.59
CA GLN A 187 -14.29 -16.11 2.96
C GLN A 187 -12.98 -16.69 3.48
N ASP A 188 -12.29 -15.93 4.32
CA ASP A 188 -11.43 -16.53 5.34
C ASP A 188 -12.34 -17.31 6.31
N GLU A 189 -12.95 -18.39 5.84
CA GLU A 189 -13.49 -19.45 6.69
C GLU A 189 -12.33 -20.35 7.05
N ALA A 190 -12.06 -20.44 8.36
CA ALA A 190 -11.19 -21.44 8.97
C ALA A 190 -11.42 -22.81 8.31
N ALA A 191 -10.47 -23.26 7.49
CA ALA A 191 -10.59 -24.51 6.74
C ALA A 191 -10.66 -25.73 7.69
N PRO A 192 -11.66 -26.63 7.57
CA PRO A 192 -11.58 -27.96 8.14
C PRO A 192 -11.18 -29.02 7.10
N HIS A 193 -10.29 -29.90 7.56
CA HIS A 193 -10.07 -31.31 7.21
C HIS A 193 -9.21 -31.71 5.99
N VAL A 194 -8.02 -32.19 6.36
CA VAL A 194 -7.38 -33.46 5.96
C VAL A 194 -8.16 -34.30 4.93
N ALA A 195 -7.59 -34.42 3.74
CA ALA A 195 -7.57 -35.66 2.98
C ALA A 195 -6.19 -35.83 2.34
N ALA A 196 -5.47 -36.83 2.83
CA ALA A 196 -4.15 -37.21 2.39
C ALA A 196 -4.18 -37.83 0.99
N GLN A 197 -3.40 -37.29 0.06
CA GLN A 197 -2.78 -38.05 -1.02
C GLN A 197 -1.35 -37.56 -1.21
N GLY A 198 -0.41 -38.42 -0.84
CA GLY A 198 1.01 -38.09 -0.76
C GLY A 198 1.74 -38.14 -2.09
N ASN A 199 2.90 -37.50 -2.12
CA ASN A 199 4.16 -38.05 -2.64
C ASN A 199 5.36 -37.15 -2.23
N PRO A 200 6.62 -37.55 -2.47
CA PRO A 200 7.55 -37.95 -1.42
C PRO A 200 8.54 -36.85 -0.98
N SER A 201 9.17 -37.18 0.14
CA SER A 201 10.30 -36.56 0.82
C SER A 201 11.21 -35.62 0.02
N CYS A 202 11.49 -34.46 0.60
CA CYS A 202 12.85 -33.95 0.73
C CYS A 202 13.07 -33.51 2.18
N ALA A 203 14.00 -34.21 2.84
CA ALA A 203 14.31 -34.07 4.25
C ALA A 203 15.14 -32.83 4.52
N HIS A 204 14.73 -32.01 5.49
CA HIS A 204 15.66 -31.30 6.36
C HIS A 204 15.12 -31.30 7.80
N SER A 205 16.00 -31.76 8.68
CA SER A 205 15.84 -32.08 10.09
C SER A 205 15.64 -30.87 10.99
N GLY A 206 14.63 -30.95 11.86
CA GLY A 206 14.44 -30.06 13.01
C GLY A 206 13.15 -30.41 13.74
N GLU A 207 13.29 -31.12 14.87
CA GLU A 207 12.30 -31.61 15.83
C GLU A 207 10.86 -31.05 15.77
N GLU A 208 9.91 -31.98 15.57
CA GLU A 208 8.46 -31.77 15.64
C GLU A 208 8.02 -31.29 17.04
N ALA A 209 7.71 -30.00 17.17
CA ALA A 209 6.75 -29.57 18.18
C ALA A 209 5.37 -30.08 17.75
N ALA A 210 4.80 -31.03 18.49
CA ALA A 210 3.43 -31.49 18.29
C ALA A 210 2.49 -30.28 18.09
N ALA A 211 1.62 -30.34 17.07
CA ALA A 211 0.72 -29.25 16.69
C ALA A 211 0.03 -28.67 17.94
N ARG A 212 0.44 -27.45 18.29
CA ARG A 212 0.01 -26.74 19.50
C ARG A 212 -1.49 -26.43 19.37
N ARG A 213 -2.28 -26.66 20.42
CA ARG A 213 -3.72 -26.36 20.38
C ARG A 213 -3.94 -24.86 20.49
N GLU A 214 -4.89 -24.37 19.71
CA GLU A 214 -5.28 -22.96 19.67
C GLU A 214 -6.64 -22.75 20.37
N HIS A 215 -6.75 -21.67 21.13
CA HIS A 215 -7.96 -21.29 21.85
C HIS A 215 -8.31 -19.83 21.61
N HIS A 216 -9.59 -19.53 21.35
CA HIS A 216 -10.02 -18.19 20.97
C HIS A 216 -10.68 -17.45 22.13
N PHE A 217 -10.19 -16.24 22.41
CA PHE A 217 -10.61 -15.40 23.52
C PHE A 217 -10.98 -14.03 22.96
N HIS A 218 -12.10 -13.46 23.38
CA HIS A 218 -12.53 -12.13 22.92
C HIS A 218 -12.32 -11.11 24.03
N LEU A 219 -11.65 -10.01 23.72
CA LEU A 219 -11.36 -8.89 24.61
C LEU A 219 -12.07 -7.63 24.12
N MET A 220 -12.49 -6.76 25.03
CA MET A 220 -12.89 -5.41 24.63
C MET A 220 -11.65 -4.62 24.18
N ALA A 221 -11.81 -3.66 23.27
CA ALA A 221 -10.69 -2.92 22.68
C ALA A 221 -9.63 -2.41 23.68
N PRO A 222 -9.98 -1.87 24.87
CA PRO A 222 -8.98 -1.42 25.84
C PRO A 222 -8.06 -2.56 26.32
N TYR A 223 -8.64 -3.71 26.68
CA TYR A 223 -7.86 -4.87 27.16
C TYR A 223 -7.09 -5.54 26.03
N TYR A 224 -7.61 -5.52 24.79
CA TYR A 224 -6.88 -5.99 23.62
C TYR A 224 -5.59 -5.16 23.42
N GLY A 225 -5.70 -3.82 23.44
CA GLY A 225 -4.54 -2.93 23.30
C GLY A 225 -3.50 -3.11 24.40
N GLN A 226 -3.91 -3.48 25.62
CA GLN A 226 -2.99 -3.82 26.70
C GLN A 226 -2.21 -5.12 26.45
N VAL A 227 -2.83 -6.13 25.85
CA VAL A 227 -2.15 -7.38 25.45
C VAL A 227 -1.21 -7.14 24.27
N GLU A 228 -1.68 -6.39 23.27
CA GLU A 228 -0.90 -6.06 22.08
C GLU A 228 0.30 -5.17 22.40
N SER A 229 0.18 -4.26 23.36
CA SER A 229 1.33 -3.46 23.85
C SER A 229 2.28 -4.25 24.75
N GLY A 230 1.94 -5.50 25.11
CA GLY A 230 2.74 -6.36 25.98
C GLY A 230 2.69 -6.03 27.47
N ARG A 231 1.82 -5.10 27.90
CA ARG A 231 1.70 -4.68 29.31
C ARG A 231 0.83 -5.64 30.13
N LYS A 232 -0.30 -6.09 29.56
CA LYS A 232 -1.16 -7.11 30.17
C LYS A 232 -0.63 -8.49 29.83
N THR A 233 -0.27 -9.25 30.86
CA THR A 233 0.35 -10.58 30.74
C THR A 233 -0.36 -11.67 31.53
N ILE A 234 -1.47 -11.31 32.20
CA ILE A 234 -2.37 -12.23 32.86
C ILE A 234 -3.79 -11.97 32.34
N GLU A 235 -4.43 -13.02 31.82
CA GLU A 235 -5.84 -12.99 31.44
C GLU A 235 -6.68 -13.76 32.46
N VAL A 236 -7.75 -13.13 32.95
CA VAL A 236 -8.66 -13.73 33.93
C VAL A 236 -9.94 -14.21 33.25
N ARG A 237 -10.31 -15.47 33.46
CA ARG A 237 -11.62 -16.04 33.06
C ARG A 237 -12.18 -16.90 34.18
N VAL A 238 -13.43 -17.34 34.03
CA VAL A 238 -14.01 -18.41 34.88
C VAL A 238 -13.90 -19.76 34.17
N ALA A 239 -13.78 -20.85 34.92
CA ALA A 239 -13.52 -22.20 34.41
C ALA A 239 -14.74 -22.86 33.74
N THR A 240 -15.25 -22.25 32.67
CA THR A 240 -16.18 -22.95 31.76
C THR A 240 -15.46 -24.14 31.11
N PRO A 241 -16.18 -25.16 30.60
CA PRO A 241 -15.55 -26.34 30.00
C PRO A 241 -14.50 -26.03 28.93
N GLN A 242 -14.72 -24.98 28.13
CA GLN A 242 -13.76 -24.52 27.12
C GLN A 242 -12.51 -23.90 27.74
N LYS A 243 -12.65 -23.05 28.78
CA LYS A 243 -11.51 -22.38 29.42
C LYS A 243 -10.72 -23.33 30.31
N ALA A 244 -11.38 -24.30 30.94
CA ALA A 244 -10.74 -25.36 31.72
C ALA A 244 -9.94 -26.35 30.85
N ALA A 245 -10.19 -26.40 29.54
CA ALA A 245 -9.50 -27.30 28.62
C ALA A 245 -8.12 -26.78 28.14
N VAL A 246 -7.82 -25.50 28.36
CA VAL A 246 -6.55 -24.86 27.98
C VAL A 246 -5.41 -25.44 28.82
N LYS A 247 -4.26 -25.71 28.20
CA LYS A 247 -3.06 -26.24 28.86
C LYS A 247 -1.88 -25.27 28.75
N VAL A 248 -0.94 -25.39 29.68
CA VAL A 248 0.36 -24.71 29.56
C VAL A 248 1.03 -25.15 28.26
N GLY A 249 1.53 -24.18 27.51
CA GLY A 249 2.09 -24.38 26.19
C GLY A 249 1.07 -24.43 25.07
N ASP A 250 -0.24 -24.22 25.30
CA ASP A 250 -1.20 -23.94 24.22
C ASP A 250 -1.08 -22.48 23.75
N ALA A 251 -1.63 -22.18 22.57
CA ALA A 251 -1.76 -20.83 22.07
C ALA A 251 -3.13 -20.25 22.43
N ILE A 252 -3.18 -19.00 22.87
CA ILE A 252 -4.42 -18.22 22.97
C ILE A 252 -4.39 -17.15 21.90
N VAL A 253 -5.40 -17.14 21.03
CA VAL A 253 -5.65 -16.07 20.08
C VAL A 253 -6.66 -15.12 20.71
N PHE A 254 -6.21 -13.92 21.04
CA PHE A 254 -7.06 -12.84 21.49
C PHE A 254 -7.61 -12.08 20.29
N HIS A 255 -8.93 -11.94 20.25
CA HIS A 255 -9.68 -11.19 19.25
C HIS A 255 -10.14 -9.89 19.89
N ASP A 256 -9.87 -8.77 19.23
CA ASP A 256 -10.54 -7.52 19.53
C ASP A 256 -12.04 -7.69 19.21
N ARG A 257 -12.93 -7.32 20.14
CA ARG A 257 -14.38 -7.38 19.90
C ARG A 257 -14.86 -6.31 18.93
N ASP A 258 -14.12 -5.23 18.84
CA ASP A 258 -14.52 -4.02 18.12
C ASP A 258 -13.82 -3.92 16.75
N SER A 259 -12.95 -4.88 16.40
CA SER A 259 -12.23 -4.93 15.11
C SER A 259 -11.83 -6.36 14.71
N GLU A 260 -11.23 -6.54 13.54
CA GLU A 260 -10.70 -7.83 13.05
C GLU A 260 -9.29 -8.14 13.56
N ARG A 261 -8.78 -7.38 14.53
CA ARG A 261 -7.42 -7.52 15.02
C ARG A 261 -7.30 -8.72 15.94
N GLU A 262 -6.25 -9.52 15.71
CA GLU A 262 -5.92 -10.65 16.57
C GLU A 262 -4.47 -10.61 17.04
N VAL A 263 -4.22 -11.11 18.24
CA VAL A 263 -2.88 -11.32 18.77
C VAL A 263 -2.81 -12.69 19.43
N ASP A 264 -1.86 -13.51 19.00
CA ASP A 264 -1.64 -14.85 19.53
C ASP A 264 -0.47 -14.89 20.50
N VAL A 265 -0.68 -15.53 21.65
CA VAL A 265 0.31 -15.65 22.72
C VAL A 265 0.42 -17.10 23.19
N ILE A 266 1.53 -17.41 23.88
CA ILE A 266 1.75 -18.74 24.47
C ILE A 266 1.46 -18.73 25.96
N VAL A 267 0.59 -19.64 26.39
CA VAL A 267 0.29 -19.84 27.81
C VAL A 267 1.51 -20.42 28.52
N LYS A 268 1.99 -19.74 29.56
CA LYS A 268 3.14 -20.14 30.39
C LYS A 268 2.74 -20.77 31.71
N ARG A 269 1.66 -20.25 32.31
CA ARG A 269 1.13 -20.77 33.58
C ARG A 269 -0.40 -20.62 33.60
N ILE A 270 -1.06 -21.59 34.21
CA ILE A 270 -2.48 -21.54 34.52
C ILE A 270 -2.62 -21.75 36.02
N SER A 271 -3.40 -20.91 36.70
CA SER A 271 -3.68 -21.05 38.12
C SER A 271 -5.17 -20.90 38.39
N SER A 272 -5.71 -21.74 39.27
CA SER A 272 -7.13 -21.77 39.62
C SER A 272 -7.33 -21.31 41.06
N TYR A 273 -8.39 -20.54 41.29
CA TYR A 273 -8.69 -19.91 42.58
C TYR A 273 -10.12 -20.25 43.01
N ALA A 274 -10.40 -20.13 44.30
CA ALA A 274 -11.75 -20.34 44.83
C ALA A 274 -12.64 -19.09 44.68
N SER A 275 -12.05 -17.89 44.65
CA SER A 275 -12.72 -16.60 44.49
C SER A 275 -11.85 -15.59 43.74
N PHE A 276 -12.43 -14.47 43.27
CA PHE A 276 -11.65 -13.38 42.70
C PHE A 276 -10.78 -12.68 43.75
N GLU A 277 -11.18 -12.66 45.02
CA GLU A 277 -10.35 -12.17 46.12
C GLU A 277 -9.07 -13.00 46.29
N ASP A 278 -9.18 -14.33 46.22
CA ASP A 278 -8.01 -15.21 46.31
C ASP A 278 -7.07 -14.99 45.10
N LEU A 279 -7.64 -14.81 43.91
CA LEU A 279 -6.88 -14.51 42.69
C LEU A 279 -6.13 -13.18 42.82
N LEU A 280 -6.81 -12.10 43.20
CA LEU A 280 -6.22 -10.76 43.31
C LEU A 280 -5.27 -10.61 44.50
N SER A 281 -5.34 -11.52 45.48
CA SER A 281 -4.35 -11.61 46.56
C SER A 281 -3.06 -12.31 46.13
N ALA A 282 -3.13 -13.17 45.11
CA ALA A 282 -2.02 -14.00 44.65
C ALA A 282 -1.35 -13.49 43.37
N GLU A 283 -2.11 -12.83 42.49
CA GLU A 283 -1.64 -12.33 41.19
C GLU A 283 -1.41 -10.82 41.22
N ASP A 284 -0.51 -10.35 40.35
CA ASP A 284 -0.22 -8.92 40.21
C ASP A 284 -1.32 -8.21 39.41
N ALA A 285 -2.01 -7.27 40.04
CA ALA A 285 -3.10 -6.51 39.44
C ALA A 285 -2.66 -5.73 38.20
N ASP A 286 -1.43 -5.20 38.20
CA ASP A 286 -0.89 -4.40 37.10
C ASP A 286 -0.64 -5.27 35.85
N ARG A 287 -0.53 -6.59 36.02
CA ARG A 287 -0.43 -7.56 34.92
C ARG A 287 -1.78 -8.04 34.41
N ILE A 288 -2.85 -7.83 35.18
CA ILE A 288 -4.24 -8.19 34.84
C ILE A 288 -4.95 -7.03 34.15
N ASP A 289 -4.81 -5.80 34.66
CA ASP A 289 -5.36 -4.59 34.06
C ASP A 289 -4.42 -3.40 34.33
N PRO A 290 -3.40 -3.19 33.47
CA PRO A 290 -2.38 -2.16 33.67
C PRO A 290 -2.89 -0.71 33.70
N ASP A 291 -4.09 -0.44 33.15
CA ASP A 291 -4.64 0.92 33.05
C ASP A 291 -5.76 1.19 34.07
N GLY A 292 -6.25 0.15 34.76
CA GLY A 292 -7.33 0.24 35.73
C GLY A 292 -6.82 0.48 37.17
N PRO A 293 -7.59 1.19 38.01
CA PRO A 293 -7.25 1.33 39.43
C PRO A 293 -7.38 -0.02 40.14
N ARG A 294 -6.32 -0.41 40.86
CA ARG A 294 -6.20 -1.71 41.53
C ARG A 294 -7.35 -2.02 42.48
N GLU A 295 -7.83 -1.02 43.21
CA GLU A 295 -8.94 -1.12 44.15
C GLU A 295 -10.30 -1.41 43.48
N GLU A 296 -10.45 -1.09 42.19
CA GLU A 296 -11.70 -1.32 41.45
C GLU A 296 -11.68 -2.65 40.67
N LEU A 297 -10.51 -3.28 40.50
CA LEU A 297 -10.37 -4.49 39.69
C LEU A 297 -11.29 -5.64 40.13
N LEU A 298 -11.52 -5.81 41.44
CA LEU A 298 -12.48 -6.79 41.95
C LEU A 298 -13.92 -6.50 41.49
N LEU A 299 -14.31 -5.22 41.50
CA LEU A 299 -15.64 -4.78 41.04
C LEU A 299 -15.77 -4.99 39.53
N THR A 300 -14.74 -4.64 38.75
CA THR A 300 -14.69 -4.84 37.30
C THR A 300 -14.83 -6.32 36.94
N LEU A 301 -14.08 -7.21 37.61
CA LEU A 301 -14.19 -8.66 37.38
C LEU A 301 -15.59 -9.18 37.71
N ARG A 302 -16.21 -8.74 38.80
CA ARG A 302 -17.57 -9.15 39.19
C ARG A 302 -18.66 -8.57 38.30
N ALA A 303 -18.44 -7.41 37.70
CA ALA A 303 -19.34 -6.86 36.68
C ALA A 303 -19.36 -7.75 35.42
N ILE A 304 -18.21 -8.32 35.03
CA ILE A 304 -18.08 -9.24 33.90
C ILE A 304 -18.55 -10.67 34.28
N TYR A 305 -18.25 -11.10 35.50
CA TYR A 305 -18.50 -12.42 36.04
C TYR A 305 -19.26 -12.34 37.38
N PRO A 306 -20.60 -12.26 37.35
CA PRO A 306 -21.41 -12.29 38.57
C PRO A 306 -21.21 -13.58 39.38
N THR A 307 -21.62 -13.59 40.65
CA THR A 307 -21.35 -14.68 41.62
C THR A 307 -21.63 -16.10 41.09
N ALA A 308 -22.69 -16.28 40.30
CA ALA A 308 -23.01 -17.58 39.69
C ALA A 308 -21.94 -18.08 38.70
N LYS A 309 -21.28 -17.16 37.99
CA LYS A 309 -20.14 -17.47 37.10
C LYS A 309 -18.84 -17.59 37.88
N GLU A 310 -18.63 -16.76 38.91
CA GLU A 310 -17.48 -16.86 39.81
C GLU A 310 -17.41 -18.25 40.48
N ALA A 311 -18.56 -18.85 40.81
CA ALA A 311 -18.67 -20.19 41.37
C ALA A 311 -18.13 -21.32 40.46
N LEU A 312 -17.90 -21.05 39.16
CA LEU A 312 -17.21 -22.00 38.28
C LEU A 312 -15.71 -22.08 38.59
N GLY A 313 -15.15 -21.15 39.37
CA GLY A 313 -13.75 -21.04 39.73
C GLY A 313 -12.98 -20.09 38.80
N PRO A 314 -12.40 -18.99 39.31
CA PRO A 314 -11.52 -18.14 38.53
C PRO A 314 -10.25 -18.85 38.07
N LEU A 315 -9.83 -18.53 36.85
CA LEU A 315 -8.59 -18.96 36.21
C LEU A 315 -7.76 -17.73 35.83
N ALA A 316 -6.47 -17.78 36.13
CA ALA A 316 -5.47 -16.84 35.62
C ALA A 316 -4.61 -17.56 34.56
N PHE A 317 -4.58 -17.02 33.35
CA PHE A 317 -3.71 -17.46 32.26
C PHE A 317 -2.55 -16.48 32.13
N GLU A 318 -1.36 -16.88 32.57
CA GLU A 318 -0.14 -16.11 32.38
C GLU A 318 0.48 -16.42 31.02
N PHE A 319 0.90 -15.39 30.30
CA PHE A 319 1.55 -15.48 28.99
C PHE A 319 2.63 -14.41 28.83
N ASP A 320 3.52 -14.58 27.85
CA ASP A 320 4.49 -13.56 27.41
C ASP A 320 4.06 -12.94 26.07
N HIS A 321 4.62 -11.79 25.72
CA HIS A 321 4.41 -11.13 24.42
C HIS A 321 5.24 -11.79 23.29
N SER A 322 5.30 -13.13 23.29
CA SER A 322 5.91 -13.90 22.23
C SER A 322 4.80 -14.41 21.30
N PRO A 323 4.83 -14.09 20.00
CA PRO A 323 3.83 -14.57 19.06
C PRO A 323 3.86 -16.10 19.01
N ALA A 324 2.70 -16.74 19.03
CA ALA A 324 2.59 -18.20 18.94
C ALA A 324 2.98 -18.70 17.54
N ARG A 325 2.71 -17.89 16.51
CA ARG A 325 3.07 -18.11 15.11
C ARG A 325 4.36 -17.37 14.78
N PRO A 326 5.47 -18.06 14.45
CA PRO A 326 6.65 -17.40 13.93
C PRO A 326 6.33 -16.70 12.60
N GLY A 327 6.90 -15.52 12.38
CA GLY A 327 6.80 -14.82 11.09
C GLY A 327 7.28 -15.72 9.95
N ARG A 328 6.64 -15.60 8.79
CA ARG A 328 7.05 -16.40 7.62
C ARG A 328 8.38 -15.88 7.08
N PRO A 329 9.37 -16.75 6.82
CA PRO A 329 10.57 -16.32 6.13
C PRO A 329 10.21 -15.86 4.71
N MET A 330 11.00 -14.92 4.17
CA MET A 330 10.90 -14.56 2.76
C MET A 330 11.06 -15.81 1.89
N PRO A 331 10.26 -15.99 0.83
CA PRO A 331 10.30 -17.18 -0.02
C PRO A 331 11.58 -17.29 -0.87
N MET A 332 12.51 -16.35 -0.70
CA MET A 332 13.77 -16.25 -1.42
C MET A 332 14.82 -15.57 -0.55
N THR A 333 16.09 -15.73 -0.90
CA THR A 333 17.20 -15.04 -0.23
C THR A 333 17.18 -13.52 -0.49
N PRO A 334 17.78 -12.68 0.37
CA PRO A 334 17.89 -11.25 0.12
C PRO A 334 18.52 -10.90 -1.23
N THR A 335 19.53 -11.68 -1.66
CA THR A 335 20.18 -11.51 -2.97
C THR A 335 19.21 -11.78 -4.13
N GLN A 336 18.41 -12.85 -4.03
CA GLN A 336 17.40 -13.15 -5.04
C GLN A 336 16.30 -12.09 -5.07
N TYR A 337 15.87 -11.60 -3.91
CA TYR A 337 14.91 -10.50 -3.82
C TYR A 337 15.45 -9.20 -4.43
N ALA A 338 16.71 -8.86 -4.16
CA ALA A 338 17.34 -7.67 -4.75
C ALA A 338 17.33 -7.72 -6.29
N GLN A 339 17.41 -8.92 -6.88
CA GLN A 339 17.34 -9.09 -8.33
C GLN A 339 15.94 -8.88 -8.92
N THR A 340 14.87 -8.99 -8.13
CA THR A 340 13.49 -8.84 -8.63
C THR A 340 12.97 -7.40 -8.57
N VAL A 341 13.61 -6.53 -7.78
CA VAL A 341 13.19 -5.14 -7.61
C VAL A 341 13.82 -4.22 -8.67
N PRO A 342 13.17 -3.11 -9.06
CA PRO A 342 13.76 -2.12 -9.95
C PRO A 342 15.08 -1.59 -9.39
N HIS A 343 16.11 -1.53 -10.24
CA HIS A 343 17.41 -1.01 -9.87
C HIS A 343 17.53 0.47 -10.23
N HIS A 344 18.17 1.24 -9.38
CA HIS A 344 18.43 2.67 -9.59
C HIS A 344 19.92 2.94 -9.38
N THR A 345 20.45 3.90 -10.13
CA THR A 345 21.80 4.43 -9.89
C THR A 345 21.71 5.64 -8.97
N VAL A 346 22.74 5.88 -8.16
CA VAL A 346 22.82 7.03 -7.26
C VAL A 346 24.01 7.90 -7.67
N TYR A 347 23.91 9.22 -7.50
CA TYR A 347 25.04 10.13 -7.63
C TYR A 347 25.01 11.20 -6.54
N GLY A 348 26.19 11.71 -6.20
CA GLY A 348 26.38 12.79 -5.25
C GLY A 348 27.10 13.96 -5.88
N CYS A 349 26.66 15.20 -5.62
CA CYS A 349 27.35 16.40 -6.11
C CYS A 349 27.43 17.50 -5.04
N LEU A 350 28.40 18.39 -5.20
CA LEU A 350 28.53 19.61 -4.40
C LEU A 350 28.17 20.85 -5.21
N TYR A 351 27.18 21.60 -4.74
CA TYR A 351 26.85 22.91 -5.28
C TYR A 351 27.74 23.99 -4.67
N VAL A 352 28.69 24.51 -5.45
CA VAL A 352 29.63 25.55 -5.01
C VAL A 352 29.39 26.87 -5.73
N ARG A 353 29.64 27.96 -5.01
CA ARG A 353 29.43 29.34 -5.46
C ARG A 353 30.69 30.17 -5.26
N ASP A 354 30.80 31.31 -5.91
CA ASP A 354 31.82 32.30 -5.58
C ASP A 354 31.40 33.25 -4.44
N GLU A 355 32.26 34.22 -4.11
CA GLU A 355 31.99 35.26 -3.10
C GLU A 355 30.78 36.17 -3.43
N HIS A 356 30.31 36.15 -4.67
CA HIS A 356 29.13 36.89 -5.14
C HIS A 356 27.89 35.99 -5.27
N ASP A 357 27.92 34.80 -4.67
CA ASP A 357 26.86 33.78 -4.73
C ASP A 357 26.53 33.29 -6.16
N ARG A 358 27.49 33.39 -7.10
CA ARG A 358 27.33 32.90 -8.47
C ARG A 358 27.73 31.42 -8.57
N PRO A 359 26.91 30.56 -9.21
CA PRO A 359 27.23 29.15 -9.39
C PRO A 359 28.54 28.92 -10.15
N VAL A 360 29.37 28.01 -9.63
CA VAL A 360 30.52 27.44 -10.35
C VAL A 360 30.08 26.17 -11.06
N GLN A 361 30.49 25.99 -12.31
CA GLN A 361 30.22 24.78 -13.07
C GLN A 361 31.48 24.28 -13.78
N LEU A 362 31.55 22.97 -13.93
CA LEU A 362 32.60 22.25 -14.67
C LEU A 362 32.00 21.72 -15.97
N ARG A 363 32.74 21.78 -17.08
CA ARG A 363 32.27 21.26 -18.37
C ARG A 363 32.86 19.89 -18.64
N SER A 364 31.99 18.89 -18.78
CA SER A 364 32.43 17.51 -19.06
C SER A 364 33.09 17.40 -20.45
N VAL A 365 34.08 16.52 -20.58
CA VAL A 365 34.63 16.11 -21.88
C VAL A 365 33.81 15.02 -22.56
N TYR A 366 32.91 14.37 -21.81
CA TYR A 366 32.08 13.26 -22.27
C TYR A 366 30.75 13.72 -22.87
N GLY A 367 30.18 12.88 -23.74
CA GLY A 367 28.84 13.08 -24.32
C GLY A 367 28.66 14.44 -25.01
N SER A 368 27.56 15.14 -24.68
CA SER A 368 27.24 16.48 -25.20
C SER A 368 28.01 17.62 -24.52
N ARG A 369 29.06 17.30 -23.74
CA ARG A 369 29.91 18.27 -23.02
C ARG A 369 29.11 19.23 -22.15
N LEU A 370 28.24 18.66 -21.32
CA LEU A 370 27.32 19.41 -20.47
C LEU A 370 28.06 20.09 -19.30
N TRP A 371 27.49 21.19 -18.82
CA TRP A 371 27.90 21.83 -17.58
C TRP A 371 27.31 21.11 -16.38
N GLN A 372 28.14 20.85 -15.37
CA GLN A 372 27.77 20.08 -14.19
C GLN A 372 28.50 20.55 -12.94
N PHE A 373 27.90 20.23 -11.79
CA PHE A 373 28.53 20.38 -10.49
C PHE A 373 29.67 19.37 -10.34
N PRO A 374 30.66 19.65 -9.48
CA PRO A 374 31.58 18.61 -9.05
C PRO A 374 30.83 17.45 -8.38
N GLY A 375 31.09 16.22 -8.82
CA GLY A 375 30.42 15.03 -8.31
C GLY A 375 30.19 13.92 -9.32
N GLY A 376 30.05 12.70 -8.82
CA GLY A 376 30.02 11.47 -9.62
C GLY A 376 29.00 10.44 -9.13
N ASN A 377 29.02 9.27 -9.79
CA ASN A 377 28.15 8.15 -9.44
C ASN A 377 28.63 7.48 -8.15
N LEU A 378 27.69 6.93 -7.40
CA LEU A 378 27.97 6.07 -6.26
C LEU A 378 28.36 4.67 -6.77
N ASP A 379 29.60 4.53 -7.21
CA ASP A 379 30.16 3.28 -7.78
C ASP A 379 31.29 2.67 -6.93
N THR A 380 31.71 3.37 -5.87
CA THR A 380 32.67 2.88 -4.89
C THR A 380 31.97 2.22 -3.71
N GLN A 381 32.40 1.01 -3.35
CA GLN A 381 31.80 0.25 -2.26
C GLN A 381 32.02 0.92 -0.91
N GLY A 382 30.94 1.08 -0.14
CA GLY A 382 30.98 1.59 1.24
C GLY A 382 30.95 3.11 1.36
N GLU A 383 30.92 3.84 0.24
CA GLU A 383 30.66 5.28 0.26
C GLU A 383 29.16 5.57 0.41
N ASP A 384 28.87 6.69 1.07
CA ASP A 384 27.58 7.38 0.95
C ASP A 384 27.66 8.49 -0.12
N PRO A 385 26.51 9.04 -0.58
CA PRO A 385 26.50 10.06 -1.62
C PRO A 385 27.28 11.34 -1.30
N LEU A 386 27.40 11.74 -0.02
CA LEU A 386 28.18 12.90 0.37
C LEU A 386 29.68 12.60 0.31
N GLN A 387 30.09 11.41 0.73
CA GLN A 387 31.47 10.94 0.61
C GLN A 387 31.90 10.90 -0.86
N THR A 388 31.06 10.34 -1.73
CA THR A 388 31.28 10.37 -3.18
C THR A 388 31.41 11.80 -3.70
N ALA A 389 30.48 12.69 -3.36
CA ALA A 389 30.54 14.09 -3.80
C ALA A 389 31.83 14.80 -3.37
N ARG A 390 32.33 14.52 -2.16
CA ARG A 390 33.59 15.08 -1.63
C ARG A 390 34.83 14.49 -2.31
N ARG A 391 34.86 13.16 -2.53
CA ARG A 391 35.95 12.49 -3.26
C ARG A 391 36.06 13.05 -4.67
N GLU A 392 34.96 13.06 -5.39
CA GLU A 392 34.85 13.55 -6.77
C GLU A 392 35.26 15.02 -6.85
N ALA A 393 34.86 15.87 -5.90
CA ALA A 393 35.31 17.26 -5.87
C ALA A 393 36.84 17.41 -5.78
N VAL A 394 37.52 16.54 -5.01
CA VAL A 394 38.99 16.52 -4.94
C VAL A 394 39.58 16.03 -6.26
N GLU A 395 39.03 14.98 -6.85
CA GLU A 395 39.51 14.38 -8.11
C GLU A 395 39.33 15.36 -9.28
N GLU A 396 38.14 15.93 -9.44
CA GLU A 396 37.74 16.78 -10.56
C GLU A 396 38.25 18.22 -10.45
N THR A 397 38.53 18.74 -9.24
CA THR A 397 38.91 20.16 -9.04
C THR A 397 40.21 20.38 -8.28
N GLY A 398 40.74 19.35 -7.60
CA GLY A 398 41.89 19.47 -6.69
C GLY A 398 41.58 20.18 -5.38
N LEU A 399 40.30 20.41 -5.04
CA LEU A 399 39.89 21.13 -3.83
C LEU A 399 39.09 20.24 -2.88
N GLU A 400 39.34 20.40 -1.57
CA GLU A 400 38.49 19.86 -0.52
C GLU A 400 37.29 20.80 -0.31
N LEU A 401 36.08 20.34 -0.66
CA LEU A 401 34.86 21.13 -0.68
C LEU A 401 33.81 20.55 0.28
N GLY A 402 32.80 21.36 0.66
CA GLY A 402 31.72 20.89 1.53
C GLY A 402 32.19 20.41 2.91
N LEU A 403 33.16 21.12 3.50
CA LEU A 403 33.79 20.77 4.79
C LEU A 403 32.95 21.15 6.01
N GLU A 404 31.97 22.02 5.83
CA GLU A 404 31.02 22.43 6.87
C GLU A 404 29.89 21.40 7.05
N GLU A 405 28.95 21.67 7.96
CA GLU A 405 27.81 20.78 8.20
C GLU A 405 27.06 20.50 6.88
N PRO A 406 26.82 19.21 6.55
CA PRO A 406 26.27 18.85 5.27
C PRO A 406 24.80 19.24 5.19
N ARG A 407 24.52 20.26 4.38
CA ARG A 407 23.16 20.65 4.03
C ARG A 407 22.78 20.07 2.68
N LEU A 408 21.83 19.15 2.66
CA LEU A 408 21.21 18.68 1.42
C LEU A 408 20.35 19.82 0.83
N LEU A 409 20.62 20.17 -0.42
CA LEU A 409 19.87 21.21 -1.14
C LEU A 409 18.80 20.60 -2.06
N LEU A 410 19.12 19.50 -2.75
CA LEU A 410 18.20 18.90 -3.70
C LEU A 410 18.38 17.38 -3.77
N THR A 411 17.27 16.66 -3.65
CA THR A 411 17.09 15.29 -4.11
C THR A 411 16.52 15.34 -5.53
N HIS A 412 17.26 14.79 -6.50
CA HIS A 412 16.89 14.83 -7.90
C HIS A 412 16.61 13.42 -8.42
N PHE A 413 15.37 13.13 -8.79
CA PHE A 413 14.99 11.89 -9.45
C PHE A 413 14.97 12.07 -10.97
N LEU A 414 15.70 11.20 -11.67
CA LEU A 414 15.82 11.23 -13.12
C LEU A 414 15.27 9.92 -13.68
N HIS A 415 14.19 10.01 -14.46
CA HIS A 415 13.58 8.83 -15.09
C HIS A 415 14.50 8.24 -16.16
N ALA A 416 14.53 6.91 -16.21
CA ALA A 416 15.17 6.15 -17.27
C ALA A 416 14.63 6.56 -18.65
N GLY A 417 15.48 6.44 -19.66
CA GLY A 417 15.14 6.72 -21.04
C GLY A 417 16.10 6.03 -22.01
N PRO A 418 15.97 6.29 -23.32
CA PRO A 418 16.66 5.51 -24.36
C PRO A 418 18.19 5.49 -24.25
N ARG A 419 18.79 6.49 -23.60
CA ARG A 419 20.24 6.60 -23.38
C ARG A 419 20.71 6.08 -22.02
N MET A 420 19.83 6.01 -21.03
CA MET A 420 20.13 5.65 -19.65
C MET A 420 19.03 4.68 -19.15
N PRO A 421 19.29 3.37 -19.14
CA PRO A 421 18.24 2.36 -18.94
C PRO A 421 17.75 2.24 -17.49
N LEU A 422 18.42 2.88 -16.53
CA LEU A 422 18.06 2.87 -15.12
C LEU A 422 17.64 4.26 -14.68
N ASN A 423 16.66 4.35 -13.77
CA ASN A 423 16.40 5.62 -13.09
C ASN A 423 17.63 6.00 -12.27
N LYS A 424 17.77 7.29 -12.00
CA LYS A 424 18.90 7.83 -11.25
C LYS A 424 18.43 8.75 -10.13
N VAL A 425 18.99 8.58 -8.95
CA VAL A 425 18.74 9.41 -7.77
C VAL A 425 19.96 10.25 -7.48
N GLY A 426 19.79 11.57 -7.45
CA GLY A 426 20.84 12.54 -7.16
C GLY A 426 20.67 13.15 -5.79
N LEU A 427 21.77 13.29 -5.06
CA LEU A 427 21.82 14.07 -3.83
C LEU A 427 22.82 15.22 -4.04
N ILE A 428 22.33 16.45 -3.97
CA ILE A 428 23.12 17.65 -4.21
C ILE A 428 23.22 18.40 -2.89
N PHE A 429 24.45 18.53 -2.38
CA PHE A 429 24.75 19.17 -1.11
C PHE A 429 25.30 20.58 -1.31
N ASP A 430 25.14 21.44 -0.31
CA ASP A 430 25.80 22.74 -0.30
C ASP A 430 27.31 22.53 -0.13
N GLY A 431 28.08 22.85 -1.16
CA GLY A 431 29.53 22.77 -1.14
C GLY A 431 30.21 24.04 -0.61
N GLY A 432 29.43 25.08 -0.31
CA GLY A 432 29.91 26.34 0.25
C GLY A 432 30.29 27.39 -0.80
N ARG A 433 31.05 28.40 -0.35
CA ARG A 433 31.54 29.52 -1.16
C ARG A 433 33.05 29.46 -1.32
N LEU A 434 33.51 29.72 -2.53
CA LEU A 434 34.93 29.77 -2.91
C LEU A 434 35.39 31.21 -3.05
N THR A 435 36.49 31.52 -2.38
CA THR A 435 37.22 32.78 -2.57
C THR A 435 37.85 32.86 -3.96
N ALA A 436 38.14 34.08 -4.43
CA ALA A 436 38.89 34.28 -5.68
C ALA A 436 40.23 33.52 -5.70
N ASP A 437 40.90 33.33 -4.56
CA ASP A 437 42.13 32.54 -4.44
C ASP A 437 41.87 31.03 -4.60
N GLN A 438 40.80 30.51 -4.00
CA GLN A 438 40.41 29.10 -4.16
C GLN A 438 40.01 28.79 -5.61
N LEU A 439 39.26 29.69 -6.27
CA LEU A 439 38.92 29.54 -7.69
C LEU A 439 40.17 29.43 -8.58
N ARG A 440 41.21 30.25 -8.33
CA ARG A 440 42.49 30.16 -9.07
C ARG A 440 43.24 28.84 -8.84
N ARG A 441 42.96 28.13 -7.76
CA ARG A 441 43.57 26.84 -7.41
C ARG A 441 42.87 25.64 -8.03
N ILE A 442 41.70 25.82 -8.64
CA ILE A 442 41.02 24.73 -9.37
C ILE A 442 41.97 24.16 -10.42
N ARG A 443 42.18 22.84 -10.36
CA ARG A 443 42.90 22.04 -11.35
C ARG A 443 41.97 20.94 -11.79
N LEU A 444 41.48 21.07 -13.02
CA LEU A 444 40.57 20.08 -13.58
C LEU A 444 41.32 18.79 -13.90
N ASP A 445 40.69 17.65 -13.63
CA ASP A 445 41.10 16.40 -14.24
C ASP A 445 40.78 16.47 -15.74
N PRO A 446 41.80 16.52 -16.63
CA PRO A 446 41.58 16.59 -18.06
C PRO A 446 40.92 15.35 -18.66
N ALA A 447 40.88 14.23 -17.92
CA ALA A 447 40.13 13.04 -18.33
C ALA A 447 38.60 13.26 -18.22
N GLU A 448 38.15 14.20 -17.39
CA GLU A 448 36.74 14.38 -17.06
C GLU A 448 36.19 15.76 -17.47
N HIS A 449 36.97 16.84 -17.29
CA HIS A 449 36.54 18.21 -17.56
C HIS A 449 37.62 19.03 -18.26
N ASP A 450 37.19 19.87 -19.20
CA ASP A 450 38.11 20.73 -19.96
C ASP A 450 38.08 22.20 -19.54
N ILE A 451 36.98 22.69 -18.96
CA ILE A 451 36.78 24.08 -18.58
C ILE A 451 35.92 24.17 -17.31
N TRP A 452 36.19 25.18 -16.46
CA TRP A 452 35.27 25.63 -15.42
C TRP A 452 34.91 27.10 -15.65
N ALA A 453 33.72 27.51 -15.21
CA ALA A 453 33.28 28.89 -15.30
C ALA A 453 32.37 29.28 -14.13
N VAL A 454 32.21 30.60 -13.95
CA VAL A 454 31.37 31.22 -12.92
C VAL A 454 30.52 32.28 -13.60
N HIS A 455 29.21 32.09 -13.56
CA HIS A 455 28.22 32.96 -14.19
C HIS A 455 27.03 33.17 -13.25
N ASP A 456 26.25 34.22 -13.50
CA ASP A 456 24.94 34.33 -12.84
C ASP A 456 23.92 33.36 -13.46
N LEU A 457 22.71 33.30 -12.88
CA LEU A 457 21.68 32.38 -13.36
C LEU A 457 21.21 32.70 -14.79
N VAL A 458 21.18 33.97 -15.20
CA VAL A 458 20.70 34.36 -16.53
C VAL A 458 21.67 33.87 -17.59
N ASP A 459 22.96 34.10 -17.38
CA ASP A 459 24.03 33.57 -18.22
C ASP A 459 24.00 32.03 -18.26
N TRP A 460 23.81 31.36 -17.12
CA TRP A 460 23.72 29.90 -17.09
C TRP A 460 22.51 29.36 -17.85
N GLN A 461 21.39 30.08 -17.86
CA GLN A 461 20.21 29.71 -18.65
C GLN A 461 20.51 29.69 -20.15
N GLU A 462 21.36 30.59 -20.63
CA GLU A 462 21.79 30.63 -22.03
C GLU A 462 22.82 29.55 -22.37
N LEU A 463 23.68 29.19 -21.42
CA LEU A 463 24.78 28.24 -21.62
C LEU A 463 24.40 26.77 -21.42
N MET A 464 23.32 26.48 -20.70
CA MET A 464 22.90 25.12 -20.35
C MET A 464 21.72 24.63 -21.19
N ALA A 465 21.65 23.31 -21.40
CA ALA A 465 20.42 22.70 -21.87
C ALA A 465 19.31 22.90 -20.84
N PRO A 466 18.03 23.04 -21.26
CA PRO A 466 16.92 23.36 -20.35
C PRO A 466 16.79 22.44 -19.12
N ARG A 467 17.08 21.14 -19.31
CA ARG A 467 17.07 20.15 -18.21
C ARG A 467 18.15 20.43 -17.16
N ASP A 468 19.37 20.70 -17.61
CA ASP A 468 20.50 20.90 -16.71
C ASP A 468 20.36 22.25 -15.98
N TYR A 469 19.82 23.27 -16.67
CA TYR A 469 19.44 24.54 -16.05
C TYR A 469 18.33 24.37 -15.02
N ALA A 470 17.27 23.59 -15.31
CA ALA A 470 16.19 23.35 -14.34
C ALA A 470 16.70 22.74 -13.03
N ARG A 471 17.72 21.87 -13.10
CA ARG A 471 18.40 21.36 -11.91
C ARG A 471 19.16 22.45 -11.16
N LEU A 472 19.92 23.29 -11.86
CA LEU A 472 20.64 24.41 -11.23
C LEU A 472 19.68 25.40 -10.55
N ASP A 473 18.61 25.78 -11.24
CA ASP A 473 17.60 26.71 -10.75
C ASP A 473 16.90 26.17 -9.50
N ALA A 474 16.53 24.88 -9.49
CA ALA A 474 15.93 24.23 -8.33
C ALA A 474 16.87 24.20 -7.11
N VAL A 475 18.18 23.92 -7.32
CA VAL A 475 19.18 23.96 -6.24
C VAL A 475 19.29 25.37 -5.64
N GLU A 476 19.26 26.41 -6.47
CA GLU A 476 19.39 27.78 -6.00
C GLU A 476 18.14 28.27 -5.25
N HIS A 477 16.94 27.90 -5.69
CA HIS A 477 15.71 28.14 -4.93
C HIS A 477 15.72 27.41 -3.58
N ALA A 478 16.11 26.13 -3.56
CA ALA A 478 16.21 25.37 -2.32
C ALA A 478 17.28 25.94 -1.37
N ARG A 479 18.38 26.48 -1.90
CA ARG A 479 19.39 27.19 -1.09
C ARG A 479 18.82 28.42 -0.40
N ARG A 480 17.94 29.17 -1.06
CA ARG A 480 17.29 30.38 -0.52
C ARG A 480 16.11 30.08 0.42
N GLY A 481 15.71 28.80 0.54
CA GLY A 481 14.57 28.37 1.35
C GLY A 481 13.22 28.57 0.65
N GLU A 482 13.23 28.71 -0.68
CA GLU A 482 12.07 29.11 -1.49
C GLU A 482 11.31 27.92 -2.12
N GLY A 483 11.67 26.67 -1.82
CA GLY A 483 11.00 25.51 -2.41
C GLY A 483 11.41 24.18 -1.79
N PRO A 484 10.67 23.09 -2.10
CA PRO A 484 11.02 21.76 -1.62
C PRO A 484 12.34 21.30 -2.25
N ALA A 485 13.15 20.59 -1.47
CA ALA A 485 14.42 20.01 -1.90
C ALA A 485 14.23 18.77 -2.82
N TYR A 486 13.20 18.75 -3.69
CA TYR A 486 12.91 17.61 -4.57
C TYR A 486 12.56 18.02 -6.00
N LEU A 487 13.21 17.40 -6.99
CA LEU A 487 13.00 17.64 -8.41
C LEU A 487 12.90 16.31 -9.18
N ILE A 488 11.97 16.23 -10.14
CA ILE A 488 11.90 15.12 -11.11
C ILE A 488 12.21 15.65 -12.52
N THR A 489 13.15 14.99 -13.22
CA THR A 489 13.39 15.24 -14.65
C THR A 489 13.45 13.92 -15.44
N HIS A 490 13.54 14.02 -16.78
CA HIS A 490 13.56 12.88 -17.70
C HIS A 490 14.82 12.95 -18.57
N THR A 491 15.47 11.80 -18.84
CA THR A 491 16.73 11.73 -19.60
C THR A 491 16.61 12.02 -21.08
#